data_AF-A0A6H5IRX5-F1
#
_entry.id   AF-A0A6H5IRX5-F1
#
_cell.length_a   1.000
_cell.length_b   1.000
_cell.length_c   1.000
_cell.angle_alpha   90.00
_cell.angle_beta   90.00
_cell.angle_gamma   90.00
#
_symmetry.space_group_name_H-M   'P 1'
#
loop_
_entity.id
_entity.type
_entity.pdbx_description
1 polymer ?
#
loop_
_entity_poly.entity_id
_entity_poly.type
_entity_poly.pdbx_seq_one_letter_code
_entity_poly.pdbx_strand_id
1 'polypeptide(L)'
;MADAAGNWCLIESDPGVFTELIKEFGVKGVQVEELYSLDDEQFQNLKQTLFELDNKQASKDDDVFHFVSYVPIDGRLYELDGLKEGPIDLGPCPAGEDWVQAAKPTIEKRIKKYSEGEIHFNLMALVSDRKMLYEREKSLTTDPGEIARLQALIDTEIWKTKKYRVENIRRKHNYLPLIMELLKVLAKEGKLVPLYQKAKEKVDAKEAKKNKPSTAATTT
;
A
#
# COMPACT_ATOMS: atom_id res chain seq x y z
N MET A 1 11.45 18.81 30.44
CA MET A 1 12.03 17.61 29.80
C MET A 1 11.02 16.48 29.98
N ALA A 2 9.92 16.51 29.22
CA ALA A 2 8.87 15.51 29.27
C ALA A 2 8.18 15.52 27.91
N ASP A 3 8.51 14.51 27.10
CA ASP A 3 7.64 13.80 26.14
C ASP A 3 8.53 12.93 25.24
N ALA A 4 8.98 11.82 25.83
CA ALA A 4 9.59 10.70 25.13
C ALA A 4 8.66 9.48 25.17
N ALA A 5 7.35 9.70 25.24
CA ALA A 5 6.38 8.69 24.86
C ALA A 5 6.44 8.61 23.34
N GLY A 6 7.07 7.54 22.83
CA GLY A 6 7.35 7.34 21.41
C GLY A 6 6.12 7.65 20.55
N ASN A 7 6.18 8.76 19.84
CA ASN A 7 5.11 9.20 18.96
C ASN A 7 5.17 8.31 17.71
N TRP A 8 4.16 7.46 17.54
CA TRP A 8 4.04 6.63 16.35
C TRP A 8 3.49 7.51 15.22
N CYS A 9 4.23 7.62 14.12
CA CYS A 9 3.74 8.28 12.92
C CYS A 9 2.79 7.35 12.16
N LEU A 10 1.75 7.90 11.55
CA LEU A 10 0.92 7.17 10.60
C LEU A 10 1.78 6.69 9.43
N ILE A 11 1.60 5.43 9.02
CA ILE A 11 2.30 4.81 7.91
C ILE A 11 1.37 4.77 6.69
N GLU A 12 1.85 5.28 5.56
CA GLU A 12 1.17 5.17 4.27
C GLU A 12 1.07 3.70 3.84
N SER A 13 -0.07 3.29 3.29
CA SER A 13 -0.26 1.93 2.75
C SER A 13 0.47 1.76 1.41
N ASP A 14 1.80 1.71 1.45
CA ASP A 14 2.68 1.57 0.27
C ASP A 14 3.55 0.30 0.38
N PRO A 15 3.53 -0.60 -0.62
CA PRO A 15 4.26 -1.87 -0.57
C PRO A 15 5.79 -1.68 -0.45
N GLY A 16 6.34 -0.59 -0.99
CA GLY A 16 7.75 -0.26 -0.87
C GLY A 16 8.14 0.12 0.55
N VAL A 17 7.31 0.92 1.22
CA VAL A 17 7.49 1.30 2.64
C VAL A 17 7.45 0.06 3.53
N PHE A 18 6.43 -0.80 3.39
CA PHE A 18 6.33 -2.02 4.21
C PHE A 18 7.47 -3.02 3.90
N THR A 19 7.87 -3.15 2.63
CA THR A 19 9.02 -4.01 2.26
C THR A 19 10.33 -3.53 2.90
N GLU A 20 10.59 -2.23 2.89
CA GLU A 20 11.78 -1.67 3.54
C GLU A 20 11.70 -1.82 5.07
N LEU A 21 10.54 -1.57 5.67
CA LEU A 21 10.31 -1.73 7.12
C LEU A 21 10.62 -3.15 7.60
N ILE A 22 10.11 -4.16 6.90
CA ILE A 22 10.35 -5.58 7.23
C ILE A 22 11.84 -5.93 7.12
N LYS A 23 12.53 -5.37 6.13
CA LYS A 23 13.99 -5.53 5.97
C LYS A 23 14.77 -4.83 7.09
N GLU A 24 14.33 -3.65 7.53
CA GLU A 24 14.92 -2.92 8.65
C GLU A 24 14.73 -3.67 9.99
N PHE A 25 13.63 -4.41 10.16
CA PHE A 25 13.44 -5.33 11.27
C PHE A 25 14.31 -6.61 11.19
N GLY A 26 15.10 -6.76 10.13
CA GLY A 26 16.05 -7.86 9.98
C GLY A 26 15.47 -9.12 9.35
N VAL A 27 14.20 -9.11 8.96
CA VAL A 27 13.55 -10.22 8.25
C VAL A 27 14.07 -10.23 6.81
N LYS A 28 14.46 -11.42 6.33
CA LYS A 28 14.99 -11.64 4.98
C LYS A 28 14.11 -12.64 4.25
N GLY A 29 14.15 -12.61 2.92
CA GLY A 29 13.42 -13.60 2.11
C GLY A 29 11.99 -13.21 1.76
N VAL A 30 11.52 -12.03 2.15
CA VAL A 30 10.15 -11.58 1.93
C VAL A 30 10.07 -10.17 1.36
N GLN A 31 8.98 -9.88 0.66
CA GLN A 31 8.59 -8.56 0.17
C GLN A 31 7.07 -8.38 0.27
N VAL A 32 6.61 -7.15 0.19
CA VAL A 32 5.18 -6.81 0.18
C VAL A 32 4.75 -6.41 -1.22
N GLU A 33 3.63 -6.95 -1.66
CA GLU A 33 3.02 -6.69 -2.96
C GLU A 33 1.63 -6.10 -2.78
N GLU A 34 1.28 -5.09 -3.57
CA GLU A 34 -0.08 -4.56 -3.60
C GLU A 34 -0.94 -5.41 -4.55
N LEU A 35 -2.16 -5.73 -4.12
CA LEU A 35 -3.12 -6.51 -4.89
C LEU A 35 -4.19 -5.57 -5.44
N TYR A 36 -4.30 -5.52 -6.77
CA TYR A 36 -5.27 -4.67 -7.47
C TYR A 36 -6.54 -5.42 -7.89
N SER A 37 -6.48 -6.76 -7.89
CA SER A 37 -7.64 -7.62 -8.14
C SER A 37 -7.61 -8.87 -7.27
N LEU A 38 -8.76 -9.52 -7.13
CA LEU A 38 -8.92 -10.77 -6.40
C LEU A 38 -8.94 -11.97 -7.35
N ASP A 39 -8.33 -11.85 -8.52
CA ASP A 39 -8.31 -12.91 -9.53
C ASP A 39 -7.28 -13.98 -9.17
N ASP A 40 -7.56 -15.23 -9.53
CA ASP A 40 -6.77 -16.38 -9.09
C ASP A 40 -5.30 -16.33 -9.57
N GLU A 41 -5.03 -15.64 -10.68
CA GLU A 41 -3.67 -15.43 -11.22
C GLU A 41 -2.78 -14.58 -10.29
N GLN A 42 -3.34 -13.55 -9.62
CA GLN A 42 -2.55 -12.75 -8.68
C GLN A 42 -2.22 -13.54 -7.40
N PHE A 43 -3.09 -14.47 -7.00
CA PHE A 43 -2.97 -15.23 -5.77
C PHE A 43 -2.05 -16.47 -5.89
N GLN A 44 -1.98 -17.10 -7.06
CA GLN A 44 -1.09 -18.26 -7.30
C GLN A 44 0.40 -17.96 -7.06
N ASN A 45 0.80 -16.69 -7.11
CA ASN A 45 2.19 -16.25 -6.95
C ASN A 45 2.58 -15.87 -5.51
N LEU A 46 1.69 -16.08 -4.53
CA LEU A 46 1.90 -15.65 -3.14
C LEU A 46 2.24 -16.84 -2.24
N LYS A 47 3.54 -17.07 -1.93
CA LYS A 47 3.98 -18.07 -0.94
C LYS A 47 4.51 -17.41 0.34
N GLN A 48 4.17 -18.03 1.47
CA GLN A 48 4.06 -17.41 2.80
C GLN A 48 5.33 -17.45 3.65
N THR A 49 5.34 -16.65 4.73
CA THR A 49 6.23 -16.79 5.90
C THR A 49 5.50 -16.30 7.17
N LEU A 50 5.76 -16.93 8.33
CA LEU A 50 5.15 -16.66 9.64
C LEU A 50 5.92 -15.60 10.45
N PHE A 51 5.26 -14.77 11.29
CA PHE A 51 5.58 -14.50 12.73
C PHE A 51 4.75 -13.36 13.42
N GLU A 52 5.00 -13.23 14.75
CA GLU A 52 4.37 -12.60 15.94
C GLU A 52 3.73 -11.19 15.94
N LEU A 53 2.83 -10.99 16.93
CA LEU A 53 2.04 -9.79 17.22
C LEU A 53 2.65 -8.94 18.36
N ASP A 54 2.56 -7.60 18.24
CA ASP A 54 2.67 -6.67 19.36
C ASP A 54 1.44 -5.73 19.36
N ASN A 55 0.89 -5.44 20.55
CA ASN A 55 -0.50 -5.01 20.69
C ASN A 55 -0.61 -3.61 21.32
N LYS A 56 -1.10 -2.61 20.56
CA LYS A 56 -1.54 -1.31 21.11
C LYS A 56 -2.76 -0.76 20.35
N GLN A 57 -3.78 -0.35 21.11
CA GLN A 57 -5.02 0.25 20.62
C GLN A 57 -4.88 1.75 20.31
N ALA A 58 -5.47 2.20 19.20
CA ALA A 58 -5.60 3.61 18.82
C ALA A 58 -7.00 4.18 19.18
N SER A 59 -7.08 5.51 19.34
CA SER A 59 -8.29 6.24 19.79
C SER A 59 -9.09 6.90 18.64
N LYS A 60 -10.29 7.40 18.97
CA LYS A 60 -11.47 7.59 18.10
C LYS A 60 -11.51 8.80 17.15
N ASP A 61 -10.44 9.60 17.03
CA ASP A 61 -10.53 10.92 16.36
C ASP A 61 -9.47 11.19 15.27
N ASP A 62 -8.74 10.17 14.84
CA ASP A 62 -7.88 10.26 13.66
C ASP A 62 -8.60 9.63 12.45
N ASP A 63 -8.23 10.01 11.22
CA ASP A 63 -8.51 9.19 10.04
C ASP A 63 -7.74 7.86 10.20
N VAL A 64 -8.28 6.95 11.03
CA VAL A 64 -7.62 5.74 11.47
C VAL A 64 -7.62 4.75 10.31
N PHE A 65 -6.47 4.64 9.64
CA PHE A 65 -6.19 3.48 8.80
C PHE A 65 -6.18 2.24 9.68
N HIS A 66 -7.23 1.42 9.56
CA HIS A 66 -7.39 0.18 10.31
C HIS A 66 -6.84 -1.00 9.50
N PHE A 67 -5.85 -1.68 10.06
CA PHE A 67 -5.24 -2.84 9.44
C PHE A 67 -5.87 -4.13 9.96
N VAL A 68 -6.20 -5.02 9.03
CA VAL A 68 -6.62 -6.39 9.31
C VAL A 68 -5.78 -7.34 8.49
N SER A 69 -5.27 -8.39 9.13
CA SER A 69 -4.42 -9.40 8.49
C SER A 69 -5.13 -10.75 8.47
N TYR A 70 -4.92 -11.52 7.40
CA TYR A 70 -5.41 -12.89 7.28
C TYR A 70 -4.21 -13.83 7.21
N VAL A 71 -4.19 -14.85 8.07
CA VAL A 71 -3.05 -15.76 8.19
C VAL A 71 -3.53 -17.18 8.47
N PRO A 72 -3.05 -18.20 7.71
CA PRO A 72 -3.29 -19.58 8.06
C PRO A 72 -2.30 -20.04 9.13
N ILE A 73 -2.81 -20.65 10.19
CA ILE A 73 -2.03 -21.23 11.30
C ILE A 73 -2.62 -22.61 11.61
N ASP A 74 -1.77 -23.63 11.65
CA ASP A 74 -2.16 -25.02 12.01
C ASP A 74 -3.39 -25.55 11.27
N GLY A 75 -3.46 -25.29 9.96
CA GLY A 75 -4.55 -25.77 9.11
C GLY A 75 -5.88 -25.07 9.33
N ARG A 76 -5.86 -23.85 9.90
CA ARG A 76 -7.03 -22.98 10.09
C ARG A 76 -6.71 -21.56 9.63
N LEU A 77 -7.70 -20.87 9.09
CA LEU A 77 -7.55 -19.48 8.67
C LEU A 77 -7.97 -18.54 9.80
N TYR A 78 -7.13 -17.57 10.12
CA TYR A 78 -7.41 -16.56 11.14
C TYR A 78 -7.45 -15.16 10.55
N GLU A 79 -8.40 -14.35 11.03
CA GLU A 79 -8.42 -12.90 10.89
C GLU A 79 -7.83 -12.27 12.18
N LEU A 80 -6.82 -11.42 12.00
CA LEU A 80 -6.16 -10.66 13.05
C LEU A 80 -6.52 -9.19 12.88
N ASP A 81 -7.34 -8.69 13.80
CA ASP A 81 -7.84 -7.33 13.82
C ASP A 81 -7.46 -6.71 15.18
N GLY A 82 -6.63 -5.65 15.16
CA GLY A 82 -6.13 -5.00 16.38
C GLY A 82 -7.18 -4.29 17.23
N LEU A 83 -8.42 -4.16 16.73
CA LEU A 83 -9.57 -3.64 17.49
C LEU A 83 -10.40 -4.76 18.14
N LYS A 84 -10.06 -6.02 17.90
CA LYS A 84 -10.73 -7.19 18.48
C LYS A 84 -9.93 -7.72 19.69
N GLU A 85 -10.62 -8.45 20.56
CA GLU A 85 -10.02 -9.01 21.78
C GLU A 85 -9.02 -10.14 21.48
N GLY A 86 -9.09 -10.75 20.29
CA GLY A 86 -8.18 -11.80 19.87
C GLY A 86 -8.42 -12.25 18.43
N PRO A 87 -7.68 -13.29 17.99
CA PRO A 87 -7.82 -13.86 16.65
C PRO A 87 -9.25 -14.38 16.40
N ILE A 88 -9.79 -14.08 15.21
CA ILE A 88 -11.07 -14.59 14.75
C ILE A 88 -10.81 -15.80 13.85
N ASP A 89 -11.33 -16.96 14.25
CA ASP A 89 -11.24 -18.19 13.46
C ASP A 89 -12.26 -18.17 12.31
N LEU A 90 -11.75 -18.23 11.07
CA LEU A 90 -12.54 -18.22 9.84
C LEU A 90 -12.84 -19.63 9.30
N GLY A 91 -12.33 -20.67 9.94
CA GLY A 91 -12.60 -22.07 9.58
C GLY A 91 -11.35 -22.86 9.18
N PRO A 92 -11.55 -24.14 8.83
CA PRO A 92 -10.46 -25.03 8.42
C PRO A 92 -9.87 -24.60 7.07
N CYS A 93 -8.55 -24.72 6.97
CA CYS A 93 -7.76 -24.53 5.76
C CYS A 93 -6.77 -25.69 5.64
N PRO A 94 -7.12 -26.78 4.93
CA PRO A 94 -6.28 -27.97 4.85
C PRO A 94 -4.86 -27.70 4.36
N ALA A 95 -3.89 -28.42 4.91
CA ALA A 95 -2.50 -28.32 4.49
C ALA A 95 -2.34 -28.75 3.03
N GLY A 96 -1.93 -27.83 2.16
CA GLY A 96 -1.78 -28.06 0.71
C GLY A 96 -2.90 -27.46 -0.14
N GLU A 97 -3.98 -26.97 0.47
CA GLU A 97 -4.97 -26.14 -0.23
C GLU A 97 -4.54 -24.67 -0.24
N ASP A 98 -4.97 -23.94 -1.27
CA ASP A 98 -4.73 -22.52 -1.39
C ASP A 98 -5.62 -21.77 -0.39
N TRP A 99 -5.09 -21.53 0.81
CA TRP A 99 -5.73 -20.77 1.89
C TRP A 99 -6.27 -19.41 1.44
N VAL A 100 -5.69 -18.86 0.37
CA VAL A 100 -6.11 -17.59 -0.20
C VAL A 100 -7.52 -17.70 -0.79
N GLN A 101 -7.87 -18.85 -1.37
CA GLN A 101 -9.23 -19.12 -1.85
C GLN A 101 -10.22 -19.19 -0.69
N ALA A 102 -9.81 -19.69 0.47
CA ALA A 102 -10.63 -19.67 1.67
C ALA A 102 -10.79 -18.24 2.23
N ALA A 103 -9.77 -17.38 2.11
CA ALA A 103 -9.82 -15.99 2.57
C ALA A 103 -10.60 -15.06 1.63
N LYS A 104 -10.59 -15.33 0.32
CA LYS A 104 -11.18 -14.50 -0.73
C LYS A 104 -12.65 -14.13 -0.47
N PRO A 105 -13.58 -15.05 -0.13
CA PRO A 105 -14.97 -14.70 0.18
C PRO A 105 -15.10 -13.73 1.36
N THR A 106 -14.24 -13.85 2.37
CA THR A 106 -14.23 -12.98 3.55
C THR A 106 -13.75 -11.58 3.18
N ILE A 107 -12.68 -11.50 2.39
CA ILE A 107 -12.14 -10.23 1.86
C ILE A 107 -13.17 -9.54 0.96
N GLU A 108 -13.78 -10.27 0.02
CA GLU A 108 -14.83 -9.75 -0.85
C GLU A 108 -16.03 -9.23 -0.06
N LYS A 109 -16.49 -10.00 0.94
CA LYS A 109 -17.59 -9.58 1.82
C LYS A 109 -17.23 -8.33 2.60
N ARG A 110 -15.97 -8.15 3.00
CA ARG A 110 -15.48 -6.94 3.66
C ARG A 110 -15.48 -5.74 2.72
N ILE A 111 -14.97 -5.91 1.50
CA ILE A 111 -14.97 -4.85 0.46
C ILE A 111 -16.41 -4.42 0.14
N LYS A 112 -17.34 -5.37 -0.04
CA LYS A 112 -18.76 -5.10 -0.35
C LYS A 112 -19.52 -4.40 0.78
N LYS A 113 -19.03 -4.42 2.03
CA LYS A 113 -19.66 -3.70 3.16
C LYS A 113 -19.40 -2.20 3.11
N TYR A 114 -18.34 -1.76 2.44
CA TYR A 114 -18.10 -0.35 2.20
C TYR A 114 -19.03 0.14 1.10
N SER A 115 -19.61 1.32 1.30
CA SER A 115 -20.66 1.93 0.48
C SER A 115 -20.27 1.95 -1.00
N GLU A 116 -21.24 1.79 -1.92
CA GLU A 116 -21.03 2.02 -3.36
C GLU A 116 -20.46 3.44 -3.58
N GLY A 117 -19.16 3.54 -3.82
CA GLY A 117 -18.43 4.80 -3.99
C GLY A 117 -17.23 5.00 -3.07
N GLU A 118 -17.06 4.18 -2.03
CA GLU A 118 -15.93 4.27 -1.10
C GLU A 118 -14.83 3.28 -1.49
N ILE A 119 -13.95 3.71 -2.40
CA ILE A 119 -12.83 2.91 -2.94
C ILE A 119 -11.54 3.03 -2.11
N HIS A 120 -11.61 3.54 -0.88
CA HIS A 120 -10.44 3.80 -0.04
C HIS A 120 -10.03 2.56 0.78
N PHE A 121 -9.73 1.46 0.09
CA PHE A 121 -9.10 0.30 0.72
C PHE A 121 -7.81 -0.05 0.00
N ASN A 122 -6.85 -0.58 0.74
CA ASN A 122 -5.60 -1.07 0.22
C ASN A 122 -5.46 -2.54 0.65
N LEU A 123 -5.10 -3.41 -0.30
CA LEU A 123 -4.86 -4.82 -0.03
C LEU A 123 -3.41 -5.12 -0.39
N MET A 124 -2.66 -5.63 0.59
CA MET A 124 -1.27 -6.03 0.43
C MET A 124 -1.09 -7.49 0.81
N ALA A 125 -0.16 -8.15 0.12
CA ALA A 125 0.26 -9.50 0.40
C ALA A 125 1.74 -9.53 0.80
N LEU A 126 2.04 -10.19 1.91
CA LEU A 126 3.41 -10.55 2.27
C LEU A 126 3.79 -11.83 1.53
N VAL A 127 4.80 -11.75 0.67
CA VAL A 127 5.23 -12.84 -0.20
C VAL A 127 6.71 -13.11 -0.07
N SER A 128 7.14 -14.29 -0.49
CA SER A 128 8.55 -14.60 -0.70
C SER A 128 9.18 -13.61 -1.71
N ASP A 129 10.43 -13.22 -1.46
CA ASP A 129 11.18 -12.34 -2.34
C ASP A 129 11.27 -12.94 -3.75
N ARG A 130 10.63 -12.27 -4.71
CA ARG A 130 10.48 -12.75 -6.08
C ARG A 130 11.81 -12.83 -6.80
N LYS A 131 12.70 -11.86 -6.57
CA LYS A 131 14.04 -11.87 -7.14
C LYS A 131 14.79 -13.12 -6.67
N MET A 132 14.74 -13.45 -5.38
CA MET A 132 15.38 -14.67 -4.88
C MET A 132 14.79 -15.95 -5.49
N LEU A 133 13.46 -16.00 -5.68
CA LEU A 133 12.80 -17.12 -6.35
C LEU A 133 13.29 -17.28 -7.80
N TYR A 134 13.26 -16.21 -8.58
CA TYR A 134 13.71 -16.23 -9.98
C TYR A 134 15.20 -16.54 -10.11
N GLU A 135 16.05 -16.05 -9.21
CA GLU A 135 17.47 -16.38 -9.20
C GLU A 135 17.71 -17.86 -8.92
N ARG A 136 16.95 -18.44 -7.98
CA ARG A 136 17.00 -19.88 -7.70
C ARG A 136 16.53 -20.68 -8.92
N GLU A 137 15.38 -20.34 -9.50
CA GLU A 137 14.84 -21.03 -10.67
C GLU A 137 15.79 -20.94 -11.86
N LYS A 138 16.37 -19.75 -12.11
CA LYS A 138 17.36 -19.52 -13.16
C LYS A 138 18.61 -20.37 -12.98
N SER A 139 19.02 -20.65 -11.74
CA SER A 139 20.18 -21.53 -11.45
C SER A 139 19.90 -23.02 -11.70
N LEU A 140 18.63 -23.41 -11.77
CA LEU A 140 18.20 -24.80 -11.94
C LEU A 140 17.86 -25.14 -13.39
N THR A 141 17.55 -24.15 -14.23
CA THR A 141 17.27 -24.35 -15.65
C THR A 141 18.52 -24.20 -16.52
N THR A 142 18.57 -24.97 -17.61
CA THR A 142 19.61 -24.86 -18.64
C THR A 142 19.05 -24.38 -19.98
N ASP A 143 17.72 -24.19 -20.08
CA ASP A 143 17.07 -23.70 -21.29
C ASP A 143 17.37 -22.20 -21.50
N PRO A 144 18.00 -21.81 -22.62
CA PRO A 144 18.29 -20.40 -22.90
C PRO A 144 17.05 -19.52 -22.96
N GLY A 145 15.90 -20.05 -23.40
CA GLY A 145 14.63 -19.31 -23.46
C GLY A 145 14.14 -18.94 -22.06
N GLU A 146 14.07 -19.92 -21.17
CA GLU A 146 13.66 -19.72 -19.79
C GLU A 146 14.64 -18.86 -18.99
N ILE A 147 15.95 -19.00 -19.23
CA ILE A 147 16.98 -18.14 -18.64
C ILE A 147 16.75 -16.66 -19.01
N ALA A 148 16.43 -16.38 -20.28
CA ALA A 148 16.16 -15.03 -20.74
C ALA A 148 14.86 -14.45 -20.12
N ARG A 149 13.81 -15.27 -20.02
CA ARG A 149 12.55 -14.91 -19.36
C ARG A 149 12.78 -14.55 -17.88
N LEU A 150 13.45 -15.42 -17.14
CA LEU A 150 13.75 -15.22 -15.72
C LEU A 150 14.66 -14.01 -15.50
N GLN A 151 15.62 -13.76 -16.39
CA GLN A 151 16.46 -12.57 -16.32
C GLN A 151 15.63 -11.28 -16.46
N ALA A 152 14.69 -11.22 -17.41
CA ALA A 152 13.82 -10.07 -17.58
C ALA A 152 12.93 -9.82 -16.34
N LEU A 153 12.45 -10.88 -15.69
CA LEU A 153 11.70 -10.79 -14.43
C LEU A 153 12.58 -10.27 -13.28
N ILE A 154 13.81 -10.76 -13.15
CA ILE A 154 14.79 -10.26 -12.17
C ILE A 154 15.06 -8.76 -12.38
N ASP A 155 15.27 -8.34 -13.63
CA ASP A 155 15.55 -6.93 -13.94
C ASP A 155 14.36 -6.02 -13.59
N THR A 156 13.13 -6.53 -13.78
CA THR A 156 11.89 -5.85 -13.38
C THR A 156 11.83 -5.66 -11.85
N GLU A 157 12.11 -6.72 -11.06
CA GLU A 157 12.13 -6.64 -9.59
C GLU A 157 13.24 -5.70 -9.07
N ILE A 158 14.41 -5.69 -9.72
CA ILE A 158 15.50 -4.76 -9.41
C ILE A 158 15.08 -3.32 -9.68
N TRP A 159 14.44 -3.06 -10.82
CA TRP A 159 13.96 -1.73 -11.18
C TRP A 159 12.91 -1.24 -10.19
N LYS A 160 11.95 -2.11 -9.83
CA LYS A 160 10.91 -1.83 -8.84
C LYS A 160 11.51 -1.46 -7.48
N THR A 161 12.47 -2.24 -7.00
CA THR A 161 13.18 -1.96 -5.74
C THR A 161 13.91 -0.60 -5.78
N LYS A 162 14.57 -0.28 -6.89
CA LYS A 162 15.22 1.03 -7.06
C LYS A 162 14.20 2.18 -7.04
N LYS A 163 13.06 2.01 -7.70
CA LYS A 163 11.98 3.00 -7.71
C LYS A 163 11.47 3.25 -6.28
N TYR A 164 11.14 2.19 -5.54
CA TYR A 164 10.66 2.29 -4.15
C TYR A 164 11.66 3.00 -3.25
N ARG A 165 12.96 2.71 -3.39
CA ARG A 165 14.00 3.41 -2.63
C ARG A 165 14.00 4.91 -2.91
N VAL A 166 13.89 5.31 -4.18
CA VAL A 166 13.84 6.73 -4.56
C VAL A 166 12.59 7.40 -4.01
N GLU A 167 11.44 6.73 -4.07
CA GLU A 167 10.18 7.23 -3.52
C GLU A 167 10.25 7.36 -1.99
N ASN A 168 10.84 6.40 -1.27
CA ASN A 168 11.00 6.50 0.18
C ASN A 168 11.95 7.63 0.59
N ILE A 169 13.03 7.85 -0.17
CA ILE A 169 13.90 9.03 0.04
C ILE A 169 13.10 10.32 -0.12
N ARG A 170 12.22 10.42 -1.13
CA ARG A 170 11.36 11.59 -1.32
C ARG A 170 10.37 11.75 -0.17
N ARG A 171 9.72 10.68 0.29
CA ARG A 171 8.79 10.69 1.42
C ARG A 171 9.45 11.16 2.72
N LYS A 172 10.69 10.74 2.97
CA LYS A 172 11.48 11.13 4.14
C LYS A 172 12.16 12.51 4.00
N HIS A 173 12.11 13.15 2.82
CA HIS A 173 12.82 14.40 2.57
C HIS A 173 12.07 15.61 3.13
N ASN A 174 12.79 16.49 3.84
CA ASN A 174 12.24 17.75 4.30
C ASN A 174 12.24 18.80 3.17
N TYR A 175 11.08 19.03 2.57
CA TYR A 175 10.92 20.01 1.49
C TYR A 175 10.79 21.47 1.94
N LEU A 176 10.68 21.78 3.24
CA LEU A 176 10.50 23.15 3.72
C LEU A 176 11.61 24.11 3.25
N PRO A 177 12.92 23.77 3.33
CA PRO A 177 13.97 24.66 2.84
C PRO A 177 13.83 24.97 1.35
N LEU A 178 13.49 23.95 0.54
CA LEU A 178 13.29 24.11 -0.91
C LEU A 178 12.11 25.05 -1.20
N ILE A 179 10.98 24.86 -0.52
CA ILE A 179 9.78 25.67 -0.69
C ILE A 179 10.07 27.13 -0.33
N MET A 180 10.75 27.36 0.80
CA MET A 180 11.09 28.71 1.24
C MET A 180 12.01 29.41 0.24
N GLU A 181 13.00 28.72 -0.29
CA GLU A 181 13.92 29.32 -1.27
C GLU A 181 13.24 29.60 -2.61
N LEU A 182 12.36 28.70 -3.06
CA LEU A 182 11.52 28.91 -4.25
C LEU A 182 10.65 30.16 -4.10
N LEU A 183 9.99 30.33 -2.95
CA LEU A 183 9.16 31.51 -2.68
C LEU A 183 9.98 32.80 -2.68
N LYS A 184 11.18 32.79 -2.10
CA LYS A 184 12.10 33.96 -2.12
C LYS A 184 12.50 34.33 -3.55
N VAL A 185 12.86 33.35 -4.39
CA VAL A 185 13.21 33.60 -5.80
C VAL A 185 12.03 34.17 -6.57
N LEU A 186 10.83 33.59 -6.42
CA LEU A 186 9.62 34.08 -7.08
C LEU A 186 9.24 35.49 -6.64
N ALA A 187 9.44 35.83 -5.37
CA ALA A 187 9.23 37.18 -4.85
C ALA A 187 10.25 38.16 -5.45
N LYS A 188 11.53 37.79 -5.49
CA LYS A 188 12.61 38.60 -6.06
C LYS A 188 12.41 38.87 -7.56
N GLU A 189 11.89 37.91 -8.31
CA GLU A 189 11.56 38.05 -9.73
C GLU A 189 10.20 38.73 -9.98
N GLY A 190 9.45 39.09 -8.94
CA GLY A 190 8.12 39.70 -9.08
C GLY A 190 7.03 38.75 -9.64
N LYS A 191 7.31 37.45 -9.73
CA LYS A 191 6.39 36.44 -10.29
C LYS A 191 5.40 35.88 -9.28
N LEU A 192 5.68 36.03 -7.99
CA LEU A 192 4.88 35.41 -6.92
C LEU A 192 3.43 35.92 -6.89
N VAL A 193 3.22 37.25 -6.89
CA VAL A 193 1.89 37.86 -6.82
C VAL A 193 1.02 37.51 -8.04
N PRO A 194 1.52 37.63 -9.29
CA PRO A 194 0.77 37.20 -10.48
C PRO A 194 0.34 35.72 -10.43
N LEU A 195 1.23 34.83 -9.97
CA LEU A 195 0.94 33.40 -9.86
C LEU A 195 -0.13 33.12 -8.79
N TYR A 196 -0.03 33.80 -7.65
CA TYR A 196 -1.04 33.71 -6.59
C TYR A 196 -2.42 34.15 -7.08
N GLN A 197 -2.50 35.29 -7.77
CA GLN A 197 -3.77 35.81 -8.27
C GLN A 197 -4.39 34.87 -9.31
N LYS A 198 -3.59 34.36 -10.24
CA LYS A 198 -4.03 33.34 -11.21
C LYS A 198 -4.50 32.05 -10.54
N ALA A 199 -3.89 31.65 -9.43
CA ALA A 199 -4.33 30.49 -8.66
C ALA A 199 -5.66 30.75 -7.96
N LYS A 200 -5.83 31.93 -7.35
CA LYS A 200 -7.07 32.37 -6.70
C LYS A 200 -8.24 32.38 -7.70
N GLU A 201 -8.06 33.01 -8.86
CA GLU A 201 -9.08 33.03 -9.92
C GLU A 201 -9.52 31.63 -10.37
N LYS A 202 -8.59 30.67 -10.42
CA LYS A 202 -8.92 29.28 -10.75
C LYS A 202 -9.74 28.58 -9.67
N VAL A 203 -9.46 28.87 -8.39
CA VAL A 203 -10.24 28.33 -7.26
C VAL A 203 -11.64 28.93 -7.29
N ASP A 204 -11.76 30.25 -7.38
CA ASP A 204 -13.04 30.96 -7.45
C ASP A 204 -13.88 30.48 -8.65
N ALA A 205 -13.27 30.28 -9.82
CA ALA A 205 -13.94 29.75 -11.00
C ALA A 205 -14.39 28.29 -10.86
N LYS A 206 -13.67 27.47 -10.08
CA LYS A 206 -14.09 26.09 -9.77
C LYS A 206 -15.27 26.09 -8.80
N GLU A 207 -15.27 26.95 -7.78
CA GLU A 207 -16.37 27.07 -6.83
C GLU A 207 -17.66 27.59 -7.50
N ALA A 208 -17.54 28.60 -8.37
CA ALA A 208 -18.67 29.12 -9.14
C ALA A 208 -19.30 28.07 -10.09
N LYS A 209 -18.50 27.12 -10.60
CA LYS A 209 -19.01 25.99 -11.41
C LYS A 209 -19.70 24.92 -10.57
N LYS A 210 -19.28 24.71 -9.32
CA LYS A 210 -19.88 23.73 -8.40
C LYS A 210 -21.25 24.19 -7.87
N ASN A 211 -21.46 25.51 -7.77
CA ASN A 211 -22.70 26.12 -7.27
C ASN A 211 -23.77 26.43 -8.33
N LYS A 212 -23.58 26.08 -9.61
CA LYS A 212 -24.65 26.22 -10.61
C LYS A 212 -25.62 25.03 -10.50
N PRO A 213 -26.92 25.25 -10.22
CA PRO A 213 -27.89 24.16 -10.21
C PRO A 213 -28.03 23.58 -11.62
N SER A 214 -28.05 22.24 -11.71
CA SER A 214 -28.37 21.51 -12.94
C SER A 214 -29.77 21.91 -13.40
N THR A 215 -29.86 22.77 -14.42
CA THR A 215 -31.12 23.03 -15.13
C THR A 215 -31.44 21.78 -15.94
N ALA A 216 -32.20 20.87 -15.34
CA ALA A 216 -32.79 19.74 -16.03
C ALA A 216 -33.63 20.25 -17.22
N ALA A 217 -33.23 19.86 -18.42
CA ALA A 217 -33.97 20.09 -19.64
C ALA A 217 -35.33 19.36 -19.54
N THR A 218 -36.38 20.12 -19.28
CA THR A 218 -37.74 19.72 -19.63
C THR A 218 -37.95 20.14 -21.08
N THR A 219 -37.91 19.18 -22.00
CA THR A 219 -38.41 19.39 -23.36
C THR A 219 -39.54 18.39 -23.59
N THR A 220 -40.74 18.96 -23.64
CA THR A 220 -42.01 18.45 -24.17
C THR A 220 -41.88 17.81 -25.54
#